data_AF-A0A418GLI8-F1
#
_entry.id   AF-A0A418GLI8-F1
#
_cell.length_a   1.000
_cell.length_b   1.000
_cell.length_c   1.000
_cell.angle_alpha   90.00
_cell.angle_beta   90.00
_cell.angle_gamma   90.00
#
_symmetry.space_group_name_H-M   'P 1'
#
loop_
_entity.id
_entity.type
_entity.pdbx_description
1 polymer ?
#
loop_
_entity_poly.entity_id
_entity_poly.type
_entity_poly.pdbx_seq_one_letter_code
_entity_poly.pdbx_strand_id
1 'polypeptide(L)'
;MEKPRVLVLTGAGISAESGIRTFRAADGLWEEHRVEDVATPEGFDRDPELVQTFYNARRRQLQQPEIQPNAAHLALAKLQDALGD
;
A
#
# COMPACT_ATOMS: atom_id res chain seq x y z
N MET A 1 11.47 -11.07 -32.70
CA MET A 1 10.08 -11.15 -32.19
C MET A 1 9.76 -9.84 -31.51
N GLU A 2 8.57 -9.32 -31.73
CA GLU A 2 8.07 -8.14 -31.01
C GLU A 2 7.85 -8.51 -29.54
N LYS A 3 8.21 -7.61 -28.61
CA LYS A 3 7.99 -7.84 -27.18
C LYS A 3 6.49 -7.71 -26.86
N PRO A 4 5.92 -8.58 -26.01
CA PRO A 4 4.51 -8.46 -25.63
C PRO A 4 4.28 -7.20 -24.78
N ARG A 5 3.10 -6.59 -24.93
CA ARG A 5 2.63 -5.57 -23.99
C ARG A 5 2.10 -6.25 -22.74
N VAL A 6 2.67 -5.90 -21.59
CA VAL A 6 2.30 -6.49 -20.29
C VAL A 6 1.73 -5.41 -19.40
N LEU A 7 0.59 -5.70 -18.77
CA LEU A 7 -0.02 -4.88 -17.73
C LEU A 7 0.02 -5.64 -16.41
N VAL A 8 0.50 -4.99 -15.35
CA VAL A 8 0.52 -5.55 -14.00
C VAL A 8 -0.35 -4.68 -13.09
N LEU A 9 -1.29 -5.30 -12.40
CA LEU A 9 -2.08 -4.69 -11.33
C LEU A 9 -1.66 -5.33 -10.00
N THR A 10 -1.20 -4.53 -9.05
CA THR A 10 -0.83 -4.99 -7.71
C THR A 10 -1.87 -4.52 -6.68
N GLY A 11 -2.06 -5.32 -5.63
CA GLY A 11 -2.82 -4.93 -4.45
C GLY A 11 -1.93 -4.94 -3.21
N ALA A 12 -2.48 -4.55 -2.05
CA ALA A 12 -1.74 -4.48 -0.79
C ALA A 12 -1.00 -5.79 -0.43
N GLY A 13 -1.50 -6.94 -0.88
CA GLY A 13 -0.90 -8.25 -0.65
C GLY A 13 0.55 -8.37 -1.09
N ILE A 14 0.98 -7.67 -2.16
CA ILE A 14 2.37 -7.71 -2.61
C ILE A 14 3.35 -7.19 -1.54
N SER A 15 2.88 -6.29 -0.66
CA SER A 15 3.70 -5.64 0.37
C SER A 15 3.55 -6.28 1.76
N ALA A 16 2.73 -7.33 1.91
CA ALA A 16 2.54 -8.02 3.18
C ALA A 16 3.87 -8.58 3.74
N GLU A 17 4.66 -9.22 2.87
CA GLU A 17 5.99 -9.77 3.22
C GLU A 17 7.04 -8.67 3.49
N SER A 18 6.75 -7.43 3.11
CA SER A 18 7.58 -6.25 3.42
C SER A 18 7.23 -5.62 4.78
N GLY A 19 6.36 -6.26 5.58
CA GLY A 19 5.95 -5.75 6.90
C GLY A 19 4.82 -4.72 6.86
N ILE A 20 4.24 -4.44 5.69
CA ILE A 20 3.11 -3.52 5.55
C ILE A 20 1.81 -4.32 5.73
N ARG A 21 1.07 -4.02 6.80
CA ARG A 21 -0.21 -4.67 7.07
C ARG A 21 -1.19 -4.42 5.93
N THR A 22 -1.71 -5.50 5.36
CA THR A 22 -2.74 -5.42 4.34
C THR A 22 -4.06 -5.01 4.95
N PHE A 23 -4.87 -4.31 4.16
CA PHE A 23 -6.29 -4.20 4.43
C PHE A 23 -6.96 -5.57 4.26
N ARG A 24 -7.30 -6.29 5.34
CA ARG A 24 -8.09 -7.52 5.26
C ARG A 24 -9.50 -7.26 5.78
N ALA A 25 -10.42 -7.17 4.82
CA ALA A 25 -11.83 -6.87 4.97
C ALA A 25 -12.68 -8.07 5.45
N ALA A 26 -12.44 -8.58 6.66
CA ALA A 26 -13.45 -9.43 7.32
C ALA A 26 -14.20 -8.67 8.42
N ASP A 27 -13.54 -7.72 9.09
CA ASP A 27 -14.08 -6.92 10.19
C ASP A 27 -14.26 -5.42 9.84
N GLY A 28 -13.84 -4.99 8.64
CA GLY A 28 -13.93 -3.60 8.20
C GLY A 28 -12.90 -2.66 8.85
N LEU A 29 -11.88 -3.21 9.52
CA LEU A 29 -10.86 -2.43 10.21
C LEU A 29 -9.57 -2.34 9.39
N TRP A 30 -9.07 -1.12 9.27
CA TRP A 30 -7.70 -0.86 8.87
C TRP A 30 -6.95 -0.35 10.08
N GLU A 31 -5.97 -1.12 10.57
CA GLU A 31 -5.13 -0.65 11.68
C GLU A 31 -5.97 -0.31 12.92
N GLU A 32 -6.95 -1.16 13.20
CA GLU A 32 -7.93 -1.03 14.30
C GLU A 32 -8.90 0.16 14.16
N HIS A 33 -8.88 0.87 13.03
CA HIS A 33 -9.81 1.95 12.71
C HIS A 33 -10.82 1.49 11.67
N ARG A 34 -12.07 1.95 11.78
CA ARG A 34 -13.04 1.79 10.70
C ARG A 34 -12.59 2.59 9.48
N VAL A 35 -12.66 1.99 8.30
CA VAL A 35 -12.27 2.67 7.05
C VAL A 35 -13.06 3.96 6.84
N GLU A 36 -14.35 3.94 7.19
CA GLU A 36 -15.23 5.09 7.04
C GLU A 36 -14.74 6.33 7.81
N ASP A 37 -13.99 6.14 8.90
CA ASP A 37 -13.51 7.22 9.75
C ASP A 37 -12.18 7.80 9.28
N VAL A 38 -11.35 7.01 8.58
CA VAL A 38 -9.97 7.38 8.26
C VAL A 38 -9.67 7.49 6.77
N ALA A 39 -10.55 7.00 5.89
CA ALA A 39 -10.31 6.92 4.45
C ALA A 39 -11.53 7.34 3.61
N THR A 40 -12.32 8.30 4.10
CA THR A 40 -13.42 8.93 3.36
C THR A 40 -13.37 10.45 3.49
N PRO A 41 -13.93 11.21 2.52
CA PRO A 41 -14.11 12.65 2.66
C PRO A 41 -14.89 13.01 3.94
N GLU A 42 -15.96 12.28 4.23
CA GLU A 42 -16.83 12.52 5.38
C GLU A 42 -16.12 12.26 6.72
N GLY A 43 -15.22 11.28 6.77
CA GLY A 43 -14.36 11.01 7.93
C GLY A 43 -13.38 12.15 8.18
N PHE A 44 -12.76 12.67 7.12
CA PHE A 44 -11.85 13.82 7.21
C PHE A 44 -12.57 15.10 7.64
N ASP A 45 -13.75 15.39 7.08
CA ASP A 45 -14.54 16.56 7.46
C ASP A 45 -15.02 16.48 8.92
N ARG A 46 -15.27 15.26 9.43
CA ARG A 46 -15.71 15.01 10.80
C ARG A 46 -14.58 15.16 11.82
N ASP A 47 -13.41 14.58 11.55
CA ASP A 47 -12.25 14.62 12.44
C ASP A 47 -10.93 14.62 11.65
N PRO A 48 -10.48 15.80 11.18
CA PRO A 48 -9.26 15.90 10.38
C PRO A 48 -8.00 15.61 11.20
N GLU A 49 -8.03 15.80 12.52
CA GLU A 49 -6.90 15.50 13.41
C GLU A 49 -6.68 13.99 13.52
N LEU A 50 -7.75 13.21 13.68
CA LEU A 50 -7.71 11.75 13.65
C LEU A 50 -7.16 11.25 12.32
N VAL A 51 -7.69 11.73 11.19
CA VAL A 51 -7.24 11.28 9.87
C VAL A 51 -5.77 11.63 9.65
N GLN A 52 -5.34 12.84 10.00
CA GLN A 52 -3.93 13.22 9.88
C GLN A 52 -3.03 12.39 10.79
N THR A 53 -3.45 12.14 12.03
CA THR A 53 -2.71 11.28 12.97
C THR A 53 -2.58 9.86 12.44
N PHE A 54 -3.66 9.31 11.91
CA PHE A 54 -3.69 8.00 11.27
C PHE A 54 -2.68 7.91 10.11
N TYR A 55 -2.72 8.83 9.14
CA TYR A 55 -1.79 8.82 8.01
C TYR A 55 -0.36 9.18 8.41
N ASN A 56 -0.15 10.01 9.44
CA ASN A 56 1.17 10.28 9.99
C ASN A 56 1.80 9.02 10.58
N ALA A 57 1.02 8.20 11.30
CA ALA A 57 1.50 6.91 11.81
C ALA A 57 1.88 5.96 10.66
N ARG A 58 1.05 5.87 9.61
CA ARG A 58 1.36 5.06 8.41
C ARG A 58 2.63 5.52 7.70
N ARG A 59 2.81 6.84 7.55
CA ARG A 59 4.02 7.41 6.92
C ARG A 59 5.28 7.11 7.73
N ARG A 60 5.22 7.21 9.06
CA ARG A 60 6.37 6.87 9.93
C ARG A 60 6.71 5.38 9.88
N GLN A 61 5.70 4.50 9.84
CA GLN A 61 5.89 3.07 9.71
C GLN A 61 6.53 2.70 8.36
N LEU A 62 6.06 3.28 7.27
CA LEU A 62 6.60 3.04 5.93
C LEU A 62 8.09 3.40 5.81
N GLN A 63 8.57 4.34 6.61
CA GLN A 63 9.96 4.80 6.62
C GLN A 63 10.86 4.04 7.60
N GLN A 64 10.35 3.04 8.32
CA GLN A 64 11.19 2.26 9.23
C GLN A 64 12.22 1.45 8.42
N PRO A 65 13.46 1.30 8.93
CA PRO A 65 14.54 0.61 8.21
C PRO A 65 14.21 -0.83 7.77
N GLU A 66 13.40 -1.55 8.53
CA GLU A 66 12.96 -2.91 8.25
C GLU A 66 11.98 -3.02 7.06
N ILE A 67 11.32 -1.91 6.68
CA ILE A 67 10.39 -1.88 5.55
C ILE A 67 11.17 -1.69 4.26
N GLN A 68 11.29 -2.75 3.48
CA GLN A 68 12.02 -2.76 2.21
C GLN A 68 11.23 -3.47 1.12
N PRO A 69 11.45 -3.14 -0.18
CA PRO A 69 10.88 -3.89 -1.29
C PRO A 69 11.30 -5.37 -1.20
N ASN A 70 10.32 -6.28 -1.23
CA ASN A 70 10.59 -7.72 -1.28
C ASN A 70 10.91 -8.21 -2.70
N ALA A 71 11.18 -9.51 -2.84
CA ALA A 71 11.54 -10.14 -4.10
C ALA A 71 10.53 -9.91 -5.24
N ALA A 72 9.23 -9.82 -4.93
CA ALA A 72 8.19 -9.57 -5.93
C ALA A 72 8.30 -8.16 -6.53
N HIS A 73 8.52 -7.14 -5.71
CA HIS A 73 8.75 -5.77 -6.18
C HIS A 73 10.00 -5.67 -7.07
N LEU A 74 11.09 -6.32 -6.63
CA LEU A 74 12.35 -6.35 -7.39
C LEU A 74 12.19 -7.09 -8.73
N ALA A 75 11.33 -8.12 -8.79
CA ALA A 75 11.02 -8.80 -10.04
C ALA A 75 10.22 -7.91 -11.01
N LEU A 76 9.28 -7.10 -10.50
CA LEU A 76 8.54 -6.14 -11.33
C LEU A 76 9.43 -5.04 -11.90
N ALA A 77 10.39 -4.53 -11.10
CA ALA A 77 11.39 -3.59 -11.60
C ALA A 77 12.22 -4.19 -12.76
N LYS A 78 12.72 -5.42 -12.57
CA LYS A 78 13.45 -6.15 -13.63
C LYS A 78 12.60 -6.43 -14.87
N LEU A 79 11.30 -6.69 -14.69
CA LEU A 79 10.36 -6.89 -15.79
C LEU A 79 10.22 -5.60 -16.62
N GLN A 80 10.11 -4.44 -15.97
CA GLN A 80 10.06 -3.15 -16.65
C GLN A 80 11.34 -2.89 -17.45
N ASP A 81 12.51 -3.08 -16.84
CA ASP A 81 13.82 -2.93 -17.52
C ASP A 81 13.93 -3.83 -18.76
N ALA A 82 13.43 -5.07 -18.66
CA ALA A 82 13.47 -6.03 -19.75
C ALA A 82 12.53 -5.68 -20.90
N LEU A 83 11.37 -5.07 -20.61
CA LEU A 83 10.40 -4.69 -21.64
C LEU A 83 10.79 -3.36 -22.31
N GLY A 84 11.34 -2.40 -21.57
CA GLY A 84 11.62 -1.05 -22.06
C GLY A 84 10.34 -0.24 -22.28
N ASP A 85 10.48 1.01 -22.75
CA ASP A 85 9.36 1.87 -23.16
C ASP A 85 8.69 1.38 -24.46
#